data_AF-A0A235IFS7-F1
#
_entry.id   AF-A0A235IFS7-F1
#
_cell.length_a   1.000
_cell.length_b   1.000
_cell.length_c   1.000
_cell.angle_alpha   90.00
_cell.angle_beta   90.00
_cell.angle_gamma   90.00
#
_symmetry.space_group_name_H-M   'P 1'
#
loop_
_entity.id
_entity.type
_entity.pdbx_description
1 polymer ?
#
loop_
_entity_poly.entity_id
_entity_poly.type
_entity_poly.pdbx_seq_one_letter_code
_entity_poly.pdbx_strand_id
1 'polypeptide(L)'
;MKKILIVSANPTTTDKLRLDEEVREIQEGLQRSRSRDKFELVTKWAVRPDDLRRALLDHNPHIIHFSGHGGGNQGLALENITGEMQLVSTESLARLFKLFKDKIECVLLNACYSEVQAESIYQHINCVVGMNRAIGDRAAIKFAVGFYDALGADRSYEDAYEFGCSAIDLESIPESSTPVLKSRNNPQGAISANETISDNEIKTAVSLENPEGQVALNSAFYVERSLIEVDCYEAILQPGALIRIKAPRQMGKTSLMSRVLHHASQHDYQTAPVNFQSADAEFLGNLDQFLQWFCASITYELNLPDKLDEYWKGVLGSKNKCTNYFQRYLLPAINNPVALGLDEVDEVFKHPKIAADFFGLLRAWHERSKNETIWKNLRLVIVHSKEVYIPLNINQSPFNVGLPIELLDLNQTQIQDLVQRHGLNWPDSQIEELMTLVGGHPYLVRVALYEIARGRMTLGNLQKIAATEEGPYSDHLRRHWLNLQEDAELLAAVKQVMMANRAVDVGTTEAFKLRSMGLVKFQGNQVVPLCELYRQYFGRSLGN
;
A
#
# COMPACT_ATOMS: atom_id res chain seq x y z
N MET A 1 -20.57 29.40 -20.15
CA MET A 1 -19.77 29.70 -18.95
C MET A 1 -19.86 28.49 -18.03
N LYS A 2 -18.71 27.88 -17.67
CA LYS A 2 -18.63 26.74 -16.77
C LYS A 2 -18.60 27.24 -15.33
N LYS A 3 -19.40 26.62 -14.46
CA LYS A 3 -19.41 26.91 -13.02
C LYS A 3 -18.48 25.97 -12.28
N ILE A 4 -17.57 26.53 -11.49
CA ILE A 4 -16.71 25.82 -10.55
C ILE A 4 -17.31 26.01 -9.17
N LEU A 5 -17.72 24.93 -8.52
CA LEU A 5 -18.16 24.93 -7.13
C LEU A 5 -17.02 24.39 -6.26
N ILE A 6 -16.40 25.26 -5.48
CA ILE A 6 -15.47 24.85 -4.42
C ILE A 6 -16.25 24.70 -3.12
N VAL A 7 -16.23 23.50 -2.56
CA VAL A 7 -16.78 23.17 -1.24
C VAL A 7 -15.63 22.86 -0.29
N SER A 8 -15.62 23.53 0.86
CA SER A 8 -14.58 23.34 1.86
C SER A 8 -15.17 23.08 3.24
N ALA A 9 -14.52 22.21 4.01
CA ALA A 9 -14.88 21.90 5.38
C ALA A 9 -13.60 21.82 6.23
N ASN A 10 -13.60 22.49 7.37
CA ASN A 10 -12.48 22.52 8.30
C ASN A 10 -13.00 22.28 9.72
N PRO A 11 -13.49 21.05 10.01
CA PRO A 11 -14.17 20.79 11.27
C PRO A 11 -13.30 21.11 12.47
N THR A 12 -13.91 21.65 13.53
CA THR A 12 -13.21 22.15 14.72
C THR A 12 -12.41 21.08 15.47
N THR A 13 -12.71 19.81 15.23
CA THR A 13 -12.04 18.63 15.81
C THR A 13 -10.88 18.11 14.94
N THR A 14 -10.41 18.88 13.96
CA THR A 14 -9.32 18.50 13.04
C THR A 14 -8.20 19.53 13.02
N ASP A 15 -7.05 19.12 12.49
CA ASP A 15 -5.98 20.06 12.20
C ASP A 15 -6.45 21.11 11.19
N LYS A 16 -6.08 22.37 11.44
CA LYS A 16 -6.53 23.49 10.61
C LYS A 16 -5.78 23.52 9.29
N LEU A 17 -6.50 23.27 8.19
CA LEU A 17 -5.98 23.42 6.82
C LEU A 17 -6.05 24.87 6.34
N ARG A 18 -5.18 25.25 5.38
CA ARG A 18 -5.12 26.60 4.78
C ARG A 18 -6.06 26.70 3.57
N LEU A 19 -7.32 26.34 3.78
CA LEU A 19 -8.35 26.29 2.73
C LEU A 19 -8.65 27.67 2.12
N ASP A 20 -8.50 28.73 2.93
CA ASP A 20 -8.63 30.12 2.49
C ASP A 20 -7.50 30.54 1.55
N GLU A 21 -6.27 30.09 1.83
CA GLU A 21 -5.12 30.28 0.94
C GLU A 21 -5.37 29.56 -0.38
N GLU A 22 -5.77 28.29 -0.36
CA GLU A 22 -6.05 27.52 -1.58
C GLU A 22 -7.06 28.23 -2.49
N VAL A 23 -8.21 28.63 -1.94
CA VAL A 23 -9.27 29.30 -2.73
C VAL A 23 -8.80 30.66 -3.26
N ARG A 24 -8.03 31.42 -2.47
CA ARG A 24 -7.49 32.71 -2.91
C ARG A 24 -6.57 32.52 -4.10
N GLU A 25 -5.64 31.57 -4.03
CA GLU A 25 -4.69 31.32 -5.13
C GLU A 25 -5.40 30.82 -6.39
N ILE A 26 -6.41 29.93 -6.27
CA ILE A 26 -7.24 29.50 -7.41
C ILE A 26 -7.97 30.70 -8.03
N GLN A 27 -8.55 31.57 -7.21
CA GLN A 27 -9.27 32.75 -7.69
C GLN A 27 -8.33 33.72 -8.42
N GLU A 28 -7.13 33.96 -7.90
CA GLU A 28 -6.13 34.80 -8.55
C GLU A 28 -5.66 34.21 -9.88
N GLY A 29 -5.39 32.90 -9.95
CA GLY A 29 -5.02 32.19 -11.17
C GLY A 29 -6.08 32.33 -12.26
N LEU A 30 -7.34 32.05 -11.92
CA LEU A 30 -8.46 32.19 -12.85
C LEU A 30 -8.69 33.65 -13.31
N GLN A 31 -8.54 34.64 -12.42
CA GLN A 31 -8.70 36.06 -12.78
C GLN A 31 -7.64 36.57 -13.75
N ARG A 32 -6.40 36.05 -13.64
CA ARG A 32 -5.28 36.38 -14.53
C ARG A 32 -5.31 35.60 -15.85
N SER A 33 -6.13 34.54 -15.92
CA SER A 33 -6.22 33.66 -17.06
C SER A 33 -6.81 34.33 -18.31
N ARG A 34 -6.39 33.85 -19.49
CA ARG A 34 -6.87 34.37 -20.79
C ARG A 34 -8.35 34.08 -21.02
N SER A 35 -8.87 33.04 -20.39
CA SER A 35 -10.26 32.58 -20.52
C SER A 35 -11.07 32.78 -19.24
N ARG A 36 -10.75 33.80 -18.44
CA ARG A 36 -11.46 34.14 -17.20
C ARG A 36 -12.98 34.25 -17.37
N ASP A 37 -13.43 34.78 -18.51
CA ASP A 37 -14.86 34.99 -18.79
C ASP A 37 -15.61 33.67 -19.11
N LYS A 38 -14.89 32.54 -19.21
CA LYS A 38 -15.48 31.21 -19.38
C LYS A 38 -15.86 30.56 -18.06
N PHE A 39 -15.34 31.04 -16.92
CA PHE A 39 -15.52 30.40 -15.62
C PHE A 39 -16.25 31.32 -14.64
N GLU A 40 -17.18 30.75 -13.88
CA GLU A 40 -17.80 31.37 -12.71
C GLU A 40 -17.41 30.55 -11.47
N LEU A 41 -16.73 31.20 -10.51
CA LEU A 41 -16.29 30.56 -9.28
C LEU A 41 -17.33 30.80 -8.17
N VAL A 42 -17.82 29.71 -7.60
CA VAL A 42 -18.73 29.71 -6.43
C VAL A 42 -18.03 28.97 -5.29
N THR A 43 -17.93 29.60 -4.13
CA THR A 43 -17.29 29.01 -2.94
C THR A 43 -18.31 28.81 -1.84
N LYS A 44 -18.25 27.66 -1.17
CA LYS A 44 -19.04 27.32 0.02
C LYS A 44 -18.09 26.82 1.10
N TRP A 45 -18.17 27.45 2.26
CA TRP A 45 -17.34 27.18 3.43
C TRP A 45 -18.15 26.48 4.51
N ALA A 46 -17.46 25.81 5.44
CA ALA A 46 -18.08 25.13 6.57
C ALA A 46 -19.22 24.19 6.12
N VAL A 47 -18.95 23.44 5.03
CA VAL A 47 -19.99 22.70 4.34
C VAL A 47 -20.41 21.49 5.15
N ARG A 48 -21.70 21.42 5.48
CA ARG A 48 -22.35 20.22 6.04
C ARG A 48 -22.94 19.36 4.92
N PRO A 49 -23.29 18.08 5.17
CA PRO A 49 -23.84 17.21 4.12
C PRO A 49 -25.06 17.78 3.39
N ASP A 50 -25.96 18.45 4.12
CA ASP A 50 -27.12 19.11 3.52
C ASP A 50 -26.74 20.32 2.66
N ASP A 51 -25.71 21.06 3.06
CA ASP A 51 -25.23 22.24 2.34
C ASP A 51 -24.53 21.81 1.04
N LEU A 52 -23.81 20.69 1.03
CA LEU A 52 -23.26 20.09 -0.19
C LEU A 52 -24.37 19.76 -1.18
N ARG A 53 -25.39 19.01 -0.74
CA ARG A 53 -26.53 18.63 -1.59
C ARG A 53 -27.27 19.86 -2.13
N ARG A 54 -27.53 20.86 -1.30
CA ARG A 54 -28.19 22.12 -1.70
C ARG A 54 -27.33 22.90 -2.69
N ALA A 55 -26.04 23.05 -2.43
CA ALA A 55 -25.14 23.77 -3.33
C ALA A 55 -25.09 23.15 -4.74
N LEU A 56 -25.13 21.82 -4.85
CA LEU A 56 -25.23 21.14 -6.14
C LEU A 56 -26.54 21.47 -6.88
N LEU A 57 -27.67 21.45 -6.18
CA LEU A 57 -28.99 21.77 -6.72
C LEU A 57 -29.09 23.24 -7.15
N ASP A 58 -28.61 24.15 -6.31
CA ASP A 58 -28.74 25.60 -6.50
C ASP A 58 -27.83 26.10 -7.63
N HIS A 59 -26.61 25.58 -7.71
CA HIS A 59 -25.60 26.11 -8.62
C HIS A 59 -25.47 25.32 -9.93
N ASN A 60 -25.85 24.04 -9.95
CA ASN A 60 -25.65 23.13 -11.10
C ASN A 60 -24.23 23.25 -11.70
N PRO A 61 -23.18 22.96 -10.92
CA PRO A 61 -21.80 23.18 -11.37
C PRO A 61 -21.36 22.18 -12.45
N HIS A 62 -20.35 22.59 -13.20
CA HIS A 62 -19.67 21.74 -14.18
C HIS A 62 -18.39 21.13 -13.59
N ILE A 63 -17.76 21.84 -12.64
CA ILE A 63 -16.56 21.38 -11.93
C ILE A 63 -16.85 21.47 -10.44
N ILE A 64 -16.53 20.42 -9.70
CA ILE A 64 -16.61 20.42 -8.24
C ILE A 64 -15.22 20.19 -7.67
N HIS A 65 -14.83 21.03 -6.74
CA HIS A 65 -13.61 20.90 -5.97
C HIS A 65 -14.00 20.74 -4.51
N PHE A 66 -13.64 19.62 -3.91
CA PHE A 66 -13.68 19.44 -2.47
C PHE A 66 -12.29 19.66 -1.90
N SER A 67 -12.17 20.56 -0.93
CA SER A 67 -10.92 20.76 -0.17
C SER A 67 -11.19 20.59 1.32
N GLY A 68 -10.45 19.69 1.96
CA GLY A 68 -10.65 19.34 3.36
C GLY A 68 -9.99 18.03 3.74
N HIS A 69 -10.42 17.45 4.85
CA HIS A 69 -9.88 16.18 5.34
C HIS A 69 -10.55 14.96 4.69
N GLY A 70 -9.81 13.86 4.61
CA GLY A 70 -10.31 12.58 4.13
C GLY A 70 -9.88 11.45 5.06
N GLY A 71 -10.78 10.49 5.29
CA GLY A 71 -10.58 9.33 6.16
C GLY A 71 -10.37 8.02 5.39
N GLY A 72 -9.87 8.09 4.15
CA GLY A 72 -9.74 6.93 3.27
C GLY A 72 -11.09 6.24 3.05
N ASN A 73 -11.19 4.95 3.37
CA ASN A 73 -12.43 4.17 3.23
C ASN A 73 -13.62 4.73 4.03
N GLN A 74 -13.38 5.52 5.08
CA GLN A 74 -14.45 6.06 5.92
C GLN A 74 -15.22 7.22 5.25
N GLY A 75 -14.61 7.95 4.30
CA GLY A 75 -15.27 9.04 3.58
C GLY A 75 -14.53 10.38 3.62
N LEU A 76 -15.22 11.42 3.14
CA LEU A 76 -14.75 12.81 3.24
C LEU A 76 -15.30 13.48 4.49
N ALA A 77 -14.48 14.29 5.16
CA ALA A 77 -14.86 15.01 6.36
C ALA A 77 -15.61 16.30 6.03
N LEU A 78 -16.88 16.36 6.40
CA LEU A 78 -17.71 17.56 6.39
C LEU A 78 -17.98 18.02 7.82
N GLU A 79 -18.63 19.17 7.99
CA GLU A 79 -19.09 19.61 9.29
C GLU A 79 -20.47 19.05 9.63
N ASN A 80 -20.72 18.78 10.90
CA ASN A 80 -22.08 18.59 11.42
C ASN A 80 -22.66 19.94 11.89
N ILE A 81 -23.82 19.92 12.57
CA ILE A 81 -24.47 21.14 13.07
C ILE A 81 -23.71 21.84 14.21
N THR A 82 -22.79 21.14 14.89
CA THR A 82 -21.93 21.68 15.95
C THR A 82 -20.57 22.13 15.42
N GLY A 83 -20.29 21.99 14.11
CA GLY A 83 -19.00 22.31 13.50
C GLY A 83 -17.92 21.25 13.77
N GLU A 84 -18.30 20.07 14.23
CA GLU A 84 -17.40 18.92 14.43
C GLU A 84 -17.38 18.04 13.17
N MET A 85 -16.39 17.13 13.10
CA MET A 85 -16.23 16.25 11.96
C MET A 85 -17.44 15.30 11.80
N GLN A 86 -17.98 15.25 10.58
CA GLN A 86 -18.89 14.22 10.11
C GLN A 86 -18.37 13.64 8.81
N LEU A 87 -18.05 12.34 8.81
CA LEU A 87 -17.64 11.64 7.60
C LEU A 87 -18.85 11.31 6.73
N VAL A 88 -18.72 11.60 5.43
CA VAL A 88 -19.69 11.21 4.41
C VAL A 88 -19.11 10.07 3.59
N SER A 89 -19.77 8.90 3.67
CA SER A 89 -19.26 7.66 3.08
C SER A 89 -19.12 7.74 1.56
N THR A 90 -18.19 6.92 1.04
CA THR A 90 -17.94 6.73 -0.39
C THR A 90 -19.22 6.44 -1.18
N GLU A 91 -20.05 5.54 -0.68
CA GLU A 91 -21.31 5.13 -1.31
C GLU A 91 -22.32 6.28 -1.37
N SER A 92 -22.37 7.11 -0.32
CA SER A 92 -23.26 8.27 -0.25
C SER A 92 -22.84 9.34 -1.24
N LEU A 93 -21.54 9.62 -1.34
CA LEU A 93 -20.99 10.54 -2.33
C LEU A 93 -21.25 10.03 -3.75
N ALA A 94 -20.88 8.78 -4.06
CA ALA A 94 -21.11 8.20 -5.38
C ALA A 94 -22.60 8.26 -5.78
N ARG A 95 -23.51 7.94 -4.86
CA ARG A 95 -24.96 8.05 -5.08
C ARG A 95 -25.41 9.48 -5.35
N LEU A 96 -24.86 10.46 -4.63
CA LEU A 96 -25.16 11.88 -4.84
C LEU A 96 -24.66 12.35 -6.21
N PHE A 97 -23.38 12.14 -6.52
CA PHE A 97 -22.77 12.56 -7.78
C PHE A 97 -23.41 11.89 -9.01
N LYS A 98 -23.89 10.64 -8.87
CA LYS A 98 -24.67 9.95 -9.91
C LYS A 98 -25.87 10.76 -10.40
N LEU A 99 -26.53 11.52 -9.52
CA LEU A 99 -27.71 12.33 -9.84
C LEU A 99 -27.37 13.53 -10.74
N PHE A 100 -26.09 13.89 -10.84
CA PHE A 100 -25.60 15.06 -11.57
C PHE A 100 -24.66 14.68 -12.72
N LYS A 101 -24.63 13.40 -13.13
CA LYS A 101 -23.73 12.85 -14.17
C LYS A 101 -23.77 13.58 -15.52
N ASP A 102 -24.91 14.19 -15.85
CA ASP A 102 -25.11 14.89 -17.13
C ASP A 102 -24.74 16.37 -17.06
N LYS A 103 -24.29 16.85 -15.88
CA LYS A 103 -23.92 18.24 -15.61
C LYS A 103 -22.48 18.39 -15.17
N ILE A 104 -22.04 17.54 -14.25
CA ILE A 104 -20.68 17.59 -13.72
C ILE A 104 -19.75 16.92 -14.73
N GLU A 105 -18.77 17.69 -15.20
CA GLU A 105 -17.73 17.25 -16.11
C GLU A 105 -16.52 16.73 -15.33
N CYS A 106 -16.15 17.40 -14.24
CA CYS A 106 -14.95 17.10 -13.45
C CYS A 106 -15.20 17.21 -11.94
N VAL A 107 -14.66 16.27 -11.17
CA VAL A 107 -14.61 16.31 -9.71
C VAL A 107 -13.17 16.21 -9.23
N LEU A 108 -12.73 17.16 -8.42
CA LEU A 108 -11.42 17.17 -7.77
C LEU A 108 -11.62 17.01 -6.26
N LEU A 109 -11.10 15.92 -5.69
CA LEU A 109 -11.16 15.62 -4.27
C LEU A 109 -9.79 15.86 -3.62
N ASN A 110 -9.52 17.10 -3.23
CA ASN A 110 -8.28 17.51 -2.57
C ASN A 110 -8.35 17.20 -1.07
N ALA A 111 -8.23 15.91 -0.74
CA ALA A 111 -8.31 15.39 0.61
C ALA A 111 -7.50 14.10 0.74
N CYS A 112 -6.87 13.86 1.88
CA CYS A 112 -6.04 12.68 2.12
C CYS A 112 -6.79 11.37 1.82
N TYR A 113 -6.14 10.45 1.10
CA TYR A 113 -6.69 9.13 0.76
C TYR A 113 -8.05 9.17 0.02
N SER A 114 -8.35 10.24 -0.71
CA SER A 114 -9.63 10.41 -1.40
C SER A 114 -9.79 9.59 -2.69
N GLU A 115 -8.77 8.82 -3.11
CA GLU A 115 -8.82 7.99 -4.32
C GLU A 115 -9.99 6.99 -4.28
N VAL A 116 -10.31 6.44 -3.11
CA VAL A 116 -11.43 5.48 -2.95
C VAL A 116 -12.78 6.12 -3.32
N GLN A 117 -12.98 7.38 -2.94
CA GLN A 117 -14.16 8.16 -3.36
C GLN A 117 -14.10 8.51 -4.84
N ALA A 118 -12.91 8.86 -5.34
CA ALA A 118 -12.71 9.18 -6.74
C ALA A 118 -13.09 8.00 -7.65
N GLU A 119 -12.70 6.77 -7.31
CA GLU A 119 -13.05 5.56 -8.05
C GLU A 119 -14.55 5.32 -8.10
N SER A 120 -15.24 5.51 -6.98
CA SER A 120 -16.69 5.31 -6.92
C SER A 120 -17.46 6.40 -7.68
N ILE A 121 -17.00 7.65 -7.64
CA ILE A 121 -17.61 8.75 -8.39
C ILE A 121 -17.33 8.63 -9.89
N TYR A 122 -16.15 8.12 -10.28
CA TYR A 122 -15.76 7.91 -11.69
C TYR A 122 -16.66 6.92 -12.45
N GLN A 123 -17.36 6.03 -11.72
CA GLN A 123 -18.42 5.21 -12.32
C GLN A 123 -19.55 6.04 -12.96
N HIS A 124 -19.66 7.32 -12.60
CA HIS A 124 -20.73 8.21 -13.05
C HIS A 124 -20.21 9.49 -13.70
N ILE A 125 -19.10 10.06 -13.21
CA ILE A 125 -18.50 11.29 -13.73
C ILE A 125 -17.30 10.96 -14.62
N ASN A 126 -17.16 11.66 -15.74
CA ASN A 126 -16.17 11.33 -16.77
C ASN A 126 -14.74 11.68 -16.38
N CYS A 127 -14.51 12.64 -15.48
CA CYS A 127 -13.19 13.04 -15.00
C CYS A 127 -13.22 13.21 -13.48
N VAL A 128 -12.42 12.45 -12.76
CA VAL A 128 -12.33 12.54 -11.29
C VAL A 128 -10.87 12.46 -10.85
N VAL A 129 -10.46 13.37 -9.98
CA VAL A 129 -9.14 13.37 -9.35
C VAL A 129 -9.30 13.11 -7.85
N GLY A 130 -8.50 12.21 -7.30
CA GLY A 130 -8.40 11.96 -5.86
C GLY A 130 -6.95 11.72 -5.43
N MET A 131 -6.72 11.59 -4.13
CA MET A 131 -5.38 11.42 -3.54
C MET A 131 -5.19 9.96 -3.10
N ASN A 132 -4.13 9.30 -3.58
CA ASN A 132 -3.86 7.90 -3.25
C ASN A 132 -3.22 7.68 -1.86
N ARG A 133 -2.73 8.77 -1.24
CA ARG A 133 -2.10 8.80 0.08
C ARG A 133 -2.42 10.10 0.81
N ALA A 134 -1.87 10.30 2.01
CA ALA A 134 -1.90 11.59 2.68
C ALA A 134 -1.18 12.65 1.81
N ILE A 135 -1.75 13.85 1.71
CA ILE A 135 -1.16 14.97 0.97
C ILE A 135 -0.92 16.14 1.92
N GLY A 136 0.28 16.71 1.86
CA GLY A 136 0.65 17.91 2.59
C GLY A 136 -0.11 19.13 2.07
N ASP A 137 -0.50 20.01 2.98
CA ASP A 137 -1.30 21.21 2.69
C ASP A 137 -0.63 22.14 1.64
N ARG A 138 0.71 22.22 1.62
CA ARG A 138 1.44 22.96 0.55
C ARG A 138 1.34 22.25 -0.82
N ALA A 139 1.42 20.93 -0.87
CA ALA A 139 1.28 20.17 -2.12
C ALA A 139 -0.15 20.27 -2.66
N ALA A 140 -1.16 20.14 -1.79
CA ALA A 140 -2.56 20.30 -2.12
C ALA A 140 -2.87 21.66 -2.78
N ILE A 141 -2.36 22.76 -2.19
CA ILE A 141 -2.51 24.11 -2.76
C ILE A 141 -1.81 24.20 -4.13
N LYS A 142 -0.57 23.72 -4.25
CA LYS A 142 0.19 23.80 -5.51
C LYS A 142 -0.45 23.01 -6.63
N PHE A 143 -0.96 21.82 -6.34
CA PHE A 143 -1.73 21.03 -7.28
C PHE A 143 -2.95 21.79 -7.79
N ALA A 144 -3.76 22.33 -6.88
CA ALA A 144 -4.98 23.03 -7.24
C ALA A 144 -4.69 24.28 -8.09
N VAL A 145 -3.67 25.06 -7.74
CA VAL A 145 -3.24 26.22 -8.53
C VAL A 145 -2.83 25.81 -9.93
N GLY A 146 -1.92 24.83 -10.08
CA GLY A 146 -1.49 24.34 -11.39
C GLY A 146 -2.66 23.81 -12.24
N PHE A 147 -3.60 23.11 -11.60
CA PHE A 147 -4.81 22.59 -12.24
C PHE A 147 -5.68 23.71 -12.82
N TYR A 148 -6.00 24.74 -12.02
CA TYR A 148 -6.86 25.83 -12.48
C TYR A 148 -6.17 26.82 -13.40
N ASP A 149 -4.86 27.03 -13.27
CA ASP A 149 -4.06 27.82 -14.22
C ASP A 149 -4.15 27.22 -15.63
N ALA A 150 -4.01 25.89 -15.74
CA ALA A 150 -4.14 25.18 -17.00
C ALA A 150 -5.56 25.25 -17.57
N LEU A 151 -6.60 25.07 -16.75
CA LEU A 151 -7.98 25.24 -17.19
C LEU A 151 -8.27 26.67 -17.67
N GLY A 152 -7.76 27.68 -16.96
CA GLY A 152 -7.82 29.08 -17.36
C GLY A 152 -7.07 29.38 -18.66
N ALA A 153 -6.13 28.52 -19.05
CA ALA A 153 -5.40 28.55 -20.32
C ALA A 153 -6.03 27.66 -21.41
N ASP A 154 -7.31 27.28 -21.27
CA ASP A 154 -8.07 26.45 -22.22
C ASP A 154 -7.51 25.04 -22.44
N ARG A 155 -6.80 24.50 -21.46
CA ARG A 155 -6.32 23.11 -21.49
C ARG A 155 -7.43 22.13 -21.09
N SER A 156 -7.26 20.87 -21.47
CA SER A 156 -8.19 19.80 -21.07
C SER A 156 -8.08 19.50 -19.57
N TYR A 157 -8.99 18.70 -19.03
CA TYR A 157 -8.90 18.28 -17.62
C TYR A 157 -7.70 17.37 -17.36
N GLU A 158 -7.32 16.57 -18.34
CA GLU A 158 -6.13 15.71 -18.32
C GLU A 158 -4.86 16.55 -18.29
N ASP A 159 -4.76 17.54 -19.18
CA ASP A 159 -3.65 18.49 -19.15
C ASP A 159 -3.63 19.24 -17.81
N ALA A 160 -4.77 19.70 -17.32
CA ALA A 160 -4.86 20.41 -16.06
C ALA A 160 -4.35 19.57 -14.89
N TYR A 161 -4.66 18.28 -14.86
CA TYR A 161 -4.10 17.34 -13.90
C TYR A 161 -2.56 17.28 -14.00
N GLU A 162 -2.00 17.14 -15.20
CA GLU A 162 -0.55 17.11 -15.42
C GLU A 162 0.13 18.41 -14.98
N PHE A 163 -0.48 19.57 -15.26
CA PHE A 163 0.01 20.87 -14.77
C PHE A 163 -0.05 20.96 -13.24
N GLY A 164 -1.08 20.40 -12.61
CA GLY A 164 -1.16 20.30 -11.15
C GLY A 164 -0.01 19.48 -10.56
N CYS A 165 0.24 18.28 -11.10
CA CYS A 165 1.37 17.45 -10.68
C CYS A 165 2.71 18.16 -10.91
N SER A 166 2.89 18.79 -12.08
CA SER A 166 4.09 19.55 -12.40
C SER A 166 4.30 20.75 -11.46
N ALA A 167 3.23 21.42 -11.02
CA ALA A 167 3.32 22.52 -10.08
C ALA A 167 3.83 22.09 -8.69
N ILE A 168 3.52 20.84 -8.27
CA ILE A 168 4.11 20.24 -7.06
C ILE A 168 5.61 19.98 -7.29
N ASP A 169 5.97 19.36 -8.41
CA ASP A 169 7.37 19.02 -8.74
C ASP A 169 8.29 20.24 -8.82
N LEU A 170 7.81 21.32 -9.44
CA LEU A 170 8.57 22.57 -9.60
C LEU A 170 8.93 23.23 -8.25
N GLU A 171 8.18 22.92 -7.20
CA GLU A 171 8.43 23.36 -5.83
C GLU A 171 9.28 22.37 -5.03
N SER A 172 9.73 21.28 -5.67
CA SER A 172 10.54 20.20 -5.08
C SER A 172 9.85 19.51 -3.91
N ILE A 173 8.51 19.43 -3.97
CA ILE A 173 7.69 18.76 -2.97
C ILE A 173 7.52 17.30 -3.43
N PRO A 174 7.93 16.29 -2.63
CA PRO A 174 7.94 14.88 -3.04
C PRO A 174 6.54 14.22 -2.97
N GLU A 175 5.52 14.91 -3.48
CA GLU A 175 4.10 14.49 -3.37
C GLU A 175 3.34 14.62 -4.70
N SER A 176 4.04 14.86 -5.82
CA SER A 176 3.45 15.03 -7.16
C SER A 176 2.75 13.78 -7.71
N SER A 177 3.08 12.60 -7.18
CA SER A 177 2.44 11.32 -7.48
C SER A 177 1.24 10.99 -6.57
N THR A 178 0.89 11.89 -5.64
CA THR A 178 -0.25 11.71 -4.73
C THR A 178 -1.60 11.92 -5.43
N PRO A 179 -1.81 12.99 -6.22
CA PRO A 179 -3.01 13.12 -7.04
C PRO A 179 -3.06 12.04 -8.11
N VAL A 180 -4.25 11.47 -8.33
CA VAL A 180 -4.51 10.44 -9.34
C VAL A 180 -5.75 10.82 -10.14
N LEU A 181 -5.63 10.84 -11.46
CA LEU A 181 -6.73 11.11 -12.39
C LEU A 181 -7.39 9.82 -12.88
N LYS A 182 -8.72 9.82 -12.95
CA LYS A 182 -9.56 8.85 -13.66
C LYS A 182 -10.36 9.62 -14.74
N SER A 183 -10.11 9.38 -16.04
CA SER A 183 -10.81 10.06 -17.15
C SER A 183 -11.26 9.12 -18.28
N ARG A 184 -12.45 9.37 -18.85
CA ARG A 184 -13.02 8.61 -20.00
C ARG A 184 -12.59 9.12 -21.38
N ASN A 185 -12.07 10.35 -21.48
CA ASN A 185 -11.64 10.94 -22.77
C ASN A 185 -10.18 10.65 -23.11
N ASN A 186 -9.53 9.80 -22.32
CA ASN A 186 -8.25 9.21 -22.68
C ASN A 186 -8.51 8.08 -23.72
N PRO A 187 -7.76 7.98 -24.84
CA PRO A 187 -7.75 6.80 -25.72
C PRO A 187 -7.22 5.52 -25.04
N GLN A 188 -7.14 5.50 -23.71
CA GLN A 188 -7.07 4.31 -22.87
C GLN A 188 -8.48 3.99 -22.37
N GLY A 189 -9.28 3.36 -23.25
CA GLY A 189 -10.53 2.70 -22.85
C GLY A 189 -11.82 3.21 -23.49
N ALA A 190 -11.95 3.15 -24.81
CA ALA A 190 -13.21 2.84 -25.51
C ALA A 190 -13.01 2.85 -27.05
N ILE A 191 -13.07 1.67 -27.67
CA ILE A 191 -13.23 1.50 -29.11
C ILE A 191 -14.67 1.86 -29.45
N SER A 192 -14.89 2.81 -30.36
CA SER A 192 -16.21 3.12 -30.91
C SER A 192 -16.46 2.28 -32.16
N ALA A 193 -17.66 1.72 -32.20
CA ALA A 193 -18.18 0.88 -33.27
C ALA A 193 -18.47 1.70 -34.53
N ASN A 194 -17.83 1.33 -35.64
CA ASN A 194 -18.45 0.99 -36.91
C ASN A 194 -17.40 1.09 -38.02
N GLU A 195 -16.70 -0.01 -38.26
CA GLU A 195 -16.25 -0.38 -39.60
C GLU A 195 -15.97 -1.89 -39.58
N THR A 196 -16.65 -2.60 -40.48
CA THR A 196 -16.59 -4.06 -40.65
C THR A 196 -15.17 -4.52 -40.91
N ILE A 197 -14.55 -5.14 -39.91
CA ILE A 197 -13.31 -5.91 -40.05
C ILE A 197 -13.56 -7.31 -39.49
N SER A 198 -13.24 -8.30 -40.32
CA SER A 198 -13.52 -9.73 -40.15
C SER A 198 -13.05 -10.33 -38.83
N ASP A 199 -13.87 -11.25 -38.31
CA ASP A 199 -13.82 -12.01 -37.05
C ASP A 199 -12.52 -12.78 -36.70
N ASN A 200 -11.33 -12.15 -36.66
CA ASN A 200 -10.15 -12.93 -36.21
C ASN A 200 -9.03 -12.24 -35.40
N GLU A 201 -9.17 -10.99 -34.94
CA GLU A 201 -8.15 -10.38 -34.08
C GLU A 201 -8.72 -9.49 -32.96
N ILE A 202 -9.29 -10.11 -31.91
CA ILE A 202 -9.47 -9.44 -30.61
C ILE A 202 -8.52 -10.13 -29.62
N LYS A 203 -7.29 -9.62 -29.50
CA LYS A 203 -6.43 -9.90 -28.35
C LYS A 203 -6.63 -8.78 -27.31
N THR A 204 -7.22 -9.17 -26.19
CA THR A 204 -7.36 -8.47 -24.91
C THR A 204 -6.25 -7.45 -24.60
N ALA A 205 -6.60 -6.17 -24.45
CA ALA A 205 -5.70 -5.16 -23.89
C ALA A 205 -5.55 -5.41 -22.38
N VAL A 206 -4.38 -5.89 -21.98
CA VAL A 206 -4.00 -6.13 -20.58
C VAL A 206 -3.91 -4.78 -19.85
N SER A 207 -4.71 -4.60 -18.78
CA SER A 207 -4.52 -3.48 -17.84
C SER A 207 -3.30 -3.75 -16.96
N LEU A 208 -2.18 -3.06 -17.24
CA LEU A 208 -0.94 -3.22 -16.48
C LEU A 208 -1.03 -2.49 -15.13
N GLU A 209 -0.98 -3.24 -14.03
CA GLU A 209 -0.96 -2.70 -12.66
C GLU A 209 0.45 -2.25 -12.26
N ASN A 210 0.56 -1.10 -11.58
CA ASN A 210 1.83 -0.60 -11.04
C ASN A 210 2.43 -1.62 -10.06
N PRO A 211 3.69 -2.03 -10.20
CA PRO A 211 4.33 -3.07 -9.38
C PRO A 211 4.67 -2.67 -7.93
N GLU A 212 3.96 -1.71 -7.34
CA GLU A 212 4.19 -1.24 -5.97
C GLU A 212 3.26 -1.90 -4.94
N GLY A 213 3.74 -2.02 -3.70
CA GLY A 213 2.94 -2.45 -2.56
C GLY A 213 2.45 -3.89 -2.64
N GLN A 214 1.32 -4.14 -1.98
CA GLN A 214 0.67 -5.44 -1.96
C GLN A 214 -0.06 -5.69 -3.28
N VAL A 215 0.05 -6.93 -3.78
CA VAL A 215 -0.71 -7.39 -4.95
C VAL A 215 -2.14 -7.73 -4.54
N ALA A 216 -3.12 -6.99 -5.08
CA ALA A 216 -4.54 -7.13 -4.80
C ALA A 216 -5.06 -8.57 -5.05
N LEU A 217 -6.16 -8.95 -4.38
CA LEU A 217 -6.73 -10.30 -4.49
C LEU A 217 -7.17 -10.66 -5.90
N ASN A 218 -7.74 -9.69 -6.63
CA ASN A 218 -8.22 -9.81 -8.00
C ASN A 218 -7.14 -9.51 -9.06
N SER A 219 -5.91 -9.20 -8.64
CA SER A 219 -4.82 -8.86 -9.56
C SER A 219 -4.48 -10.04 -10.45
N ALA A 220 -4.39 -9.78 -11.75
CA ALA A 220 -3.93 -10.76 -12.72
C ALA A 220 -2.42 -11.03 -12.61
N PHE A 221 -1.68 -10.37 -11.72
CA PHE A 221 -0.23 -10.44 -11.65
C PHE A 221 0.32 -11.12 -10.40
N TYR A 222 -0.55 -11.70 -9.55
CA TYR A 222 -0.09 -12.65 -8.56
C TYR A 222 0.16 -14.00 -9.22
N VAL A 223 1.37 -14.52 -9.03
CA VAL A 223 1.77 -15.85 -9.47
C VAL A 223 2.00 -16.72 -8.26
N GLU A 224 1.27 -17.83 -8.22
CA GLU A 224 1.35 -18.81 -7.14
C GLU A 224 2.70 -19.53 -7.15
N ARG A 225 3.20 -19.83 -5.95
CA ARG A 225 4.45 -20.56 -5.75
C ARG A 225 4.28 -22.06 -5.67
N SER A 226 3.13 -22.55 -6.14
CA SER A 226 2.69 -23.95 -6.11
C SER A 226 2.17 -24.36 -4.73
N LEU A 227 2.95 -25.07 -3.92
CA LEU A 227 2.42 -25.76 -2.74
C LEU A 227 2.18 -24.84 -1.54
N ILE A 228 2.90 -23.72 -1.42
CA ILE A 228 2.83 -22.92 -0.21
C ILE A 228 1.47 -22.26 0.00
N GLU A 229 0.77 -21.88 -1.08
CA GLU A 229 -0.59 -21.35 -1.01
C GLU A 229 -1.54 -22.42 -0.48
N VAL A 230 -1.46 -23.64 -1.04
CA VAL A 230 -2.25 -24.79 -0.62
C VAL A 230 -2.01 -25.11 0.85
N ASP A 231 -0.75 -25.22 1.28
CA ASP A 231 -0.39 -25.49 2.66
C ASP A 231 -0.96 -24.42 3.62
N CYS A 232 -0.93 -23.15 3.21
CA CYS A 232 -1.51 -22.07 4.01
C CYS A 232 -3.05 -22.16 4.10
N TYR A 233 -3.72 -22.48 2.99
CA TYR A 233 -5.17 -22.59 2.92
C TYR A 233 -5.67 -23.79 3.73
N GLU A 234 -4.97 -24.92 3.70
CA GLU A 234 -5.29 -26.07 4.54
C GLU A 234 -5.04 -25.77 6.03
N ALA A 235 -3.92 -25.12 6.33
CA ALA A 235 -3.54 -24.81 7.70
C ALA A 235 -4.46 -23.78 8.36
N ILE A 236 -4.89 -22.73 7.65
CA ILE A 236 -5.70 -21.66 8.25
C ILE A 236 -7.06 -22.17 8.73
N LEU A 237 -7.57 -23.26 8.13
CA LEU A 237 -8.81 -23.88 8.55
C LEU A 237 -8.67 -24.71 9.84
N GLN A 238 -7.45 -25.12 10.21
CA GLN A 238 -7.21 -25.96 11.40
C GLN A 238 -7.42 -25.20 12.72
N PRO A 239 -8.06 -25.81 13.74
CA PRO A 239 -8.20 -25.20 15.08
C PRO A 239 -6.89 -24.70 15.66
N GLY A 240 -6.87 -23.43 16.07
CA GLY A 240 -5.69 -22.83 16.70
C GLY A 240 -4.51 -22.57 15.76
N ALA A 241 -4.71 -22.55 14.44
CA ALA A 241 -3.61 -22.44 13.47
C ALA A 241 -2.68 -21.25 13.74
N LEU A 242 -1.39 -21.50 13.53
CA LEU A 242 -0.34 -20.48 13.49
C LEU A 242 0.48 -20.70 12.22
N ILE A 243 0.38 -19.76 11.28
CA ILE A 243 1.13 -19.73 10.02
C ILE A 243 2.15 -18.60 10.12
N ARG A 244 3.38 -18.85 9.67
CA ARG A 244 4.46 -17.87 9.72
C ARG A 244 5.09 -17.69 8.37
N ILE A 245 4.85 -16.54 7.76
CA ILE A 245 5.35 -16.19 6.44
C ILE A 245 6.62 -15.36 6.62
N LYS A 246 7.75 -15.90 6.17
CA LYS A 246 9.07 -15.27 6.27
C LYS A 246 9.74 -15.14 4.91
N ALA A 247 10.26 -13.95 4.61
CA ALA A 247 11.05 -13.67 3.40
C ALA A 247 11.65 -12.25 3.49
N PRO A 248 12.67 -11.93 2.69
CA PRO A 248 13.10 -10.54 2.49
C PRO A 248 11.92 -9.61 2.10
N ARG A 249 12.14 -8.30 2.22
CA ARG A 249 11.15 -7.30 1.77
C ARG A 249 10.84 -7.47 0.28
N GLN A 250 9.65 -7.06 -0.13
CA GLN A 250 9.21 -7.06 -1.54
C GLN A 250 9.12 -8.47 -2.22
N MET A 251 9.09 -9.53 -1.42
CA MET A 251 8.86 -10.91 -1.88
C MET A 251 7.36 -11.31 -1.93
N GLY A 252 6.43 -10.42 -1.62
CA GLY A 252 4.98 -10.70 -1.67
C GLY A 252 4.40 -11.37 -0.42
N LYS A 253 5.00 -11.14 0.76
CA LYS A 253 4.53 -11.68 2.04
C LYS A 253 3.12 -11.23 2.39
N THR A 254 2.88 -9.93 2.37
CA THR A 254 1.56 -9.31 2.60
C THR A 254 0.53 -9.78 1.57
N SER A 255 0.95 -9.96 0.31
CA SER A 255 0.09 -10.50 -0.75
C SER A 255 -0.38 -11.93 -0.48
N LEU A 256 0.49 -12.78 0.08
CA LEU A 256 0.12 -14.12 0.52
C LEU A 256 -0.77 -14.07 1.75
N MET A 257 -0.41 -13.31 2.79
CA MET A 257 -1.23 -13.17 4.01
C MET A 257 -2.67 -12.78 3.68
N SER A 258 -2.85 -11.77 2.82
CA SER A 258 -4.18 -11.31 2.44
C SER A 258 -5.00 -12.38 1.71
N ARG A 259 -4.35 -13.23 0.90
CA ARG A 259 -5.01 -14.38 0.27
C ARG A 259 -5.39 -15.45 1.27
N VAL A 260 -4.54 -15.71 2.27
CA VAL A 260 -4.84 -16.66 3.36
C VAL A 260 -6.02 -16.17 4.20
N LEU A 261 -6.06 -14.88 4.53
CA LEU A 261 -7.21 -14.28 5.22
C LEU A 261 -8.46 -14.31 4.35
N HIS A 262 -8.35 -13.99 3.06
CA HIS A 262 -9.49 -14.07 2.14
C HIS A 262 -10.03 -15.50 2.02
N HIS A 263 -9.17 -16.51 1.96
CA HIS A 263 -9.58 -17.91 1.97
C HIS A 263 -10.31 -18.26 3.28
N ALA A 264 -9.86 -17.74 4.43
CA ALA A 264 -10.54 -17.92 5.70
C ALA A 264 -11.93 -17.26 5.71
N SER A 265 -12.07 -16.04 5.16
CA SER A 265 -13.37 -15.36 5.08
C SER A 265 -14.36 -16.05 4.15
N GLN A 266 -13.88 -16.72 3.10
CA GLN A 266 -14.70 -17.61 2.27
C GLN A 266 -15.23 -18.84 3.01
N HIS A 267 -14.66 -19.16 4.18
CA HIS A 267 -15.11 -20.23 5.09
C HIS A 267 -15.79 -19.66 6.35
N ASP A 268 -16.41 -18.48 6.23
CA ASP A 268 -17.15 -17.78 7.28
C ASP A 268 -16.32 -17.35 8.49
N TYR A 269 -14.99 -17.29 8.39
CA TYR A 269 -14.15 -16.78 9.49
C TYR A 269 -14.17 -15.25 9.49
N GLN A 270 -14.15 -14.65 10.68
CA GLN A 270 -13.89 -13.22 10.80
C GLN A 270 -12.40 -12.96 10.67
N THR A 271 -12.01 -11.96 9.88
CA THR A 271 -10.60 -11.66 9.61
C THR A 271 -10.23 -10.29 10.13
N ALA A 272 -9.08 -10.15 10.78
CA ALA A 272 -8.55 -8.85 11.19
C ALA A 272 -7.07 -8.73 10.80
N PRO A 273 -6.76 -8.03 9.69
CA PRO A 273 -5.40 -7.66 9.35
C PRO A 273 -4.92 -6.48 10.22
N VAL A 274 -3.72 -6.57 10.79
CA VAL A 274 -3.09 -5.53 11.60
C VAL A 274 -1.70 -5.26 11.02
N ASN A 275 -1.48 -4.03 10.55
CA ASN A 275 -0.17 -3.59 10.05
C ASN A 275 0.56 -2.79 11.14
N PHE A 276 1.70 -3.29 11.61
CA PHE A 276 2.45 -2.66 12.68
C PHE A 276 3.17 -1.36 12.28
N GLN A 277 3.33 -1.08 10.98
CA GLN A 277 3.80 0.24 10.52
C GLN A 277 2.77 1.36 10.72
N SER A 278 1.49 1.02 10.92
CA SER A 278 0.45 1.99 11.25
C SER A 278 0.42 2.39 12.72
N ALA A 279 1.22 1.73 13.57
CA ALA A 279 1.32 2.10 14.97
C ALA A 279 2.12 3.39 15.12
N ASP A 280 1.52 4.40 15.74
CA ASP A 280 2.27 5.60 16.13
C ASP A 280 3.40 5.24 17.10
N ALA A 281 4.50 5.99 17.01
CA ALA A 281 5.71 5.73 17.80
C ALA A 281 5.45 5.78 19.32
N GLU A 282 4.43 6.51 19.76
CA GLU A 282 4.03 6.56 21.18
C GLU A 282 3.56 5.21 21.71
N PHE A 283 2.84 4.41 20.91
CA PHE A 283 2.36 3.10 21.33
C PHE A 283 3.49 2.08 21.42
N LEU A 284 4.55 2.24 20.62
CA LEU A 284 5.73 1.38 20.62
C LEU A 284 6.74 1.73 21.74
N GLY A 285 6.46 2.75 22.57
CA GLY A 285 7.29 3.11 23.72
C GLY A 285 7.01 2.29 24.99
N ASN A 286 5.83 1.68 25.10
CA ASN A 286 5.34 1.05 26.33
C ASN A 286 4.50 -0.20 26.03
N LEU A 287 4.82 -1.33 26.68
CA LEU A 287 4.08 -2.58 26.49
C LEU A 287 2.57 -2.45 26.77
N ASP A 288 2.18 -1.68 27.78
CA ASP A 288 0.77 -1.51 28.13
C ASP A 288 0.03 -0.75 27.03
N GLN A 289 0.54 0.40 26.60
CA GLN A 289 -0.04 1.20 25.51
C GLN A 289 -0.04 0.43 24.18
N PHE A 290 1.04 -0.28 23.88
CA PHE A 290 1.13 -1.16 22.72
C PHE A 290 0.03 -2.23 22.72
N LEU A 291 -0.17 -2.94 23.83
CA LEU A 291 -1.18 -3.99 23.92
C LEU A 291 -2.61 -3.42 23.92
N GLN A 292 -2.80 -2.20 24.42
CA GLN A 292 -4.07 -1.48 24.28
C GLN A 292 -4.36 -1.16 22.82
N TRP A 293 -3.42 -0.53 22.12
CA TRP A 293 -3.50 -0.26 20.68
C TRP A 293 -3.77 -1.54 19.90
N PHE A 294 -3.02 -2.62 20.17
CA PHE A 294 -3.21 -3.91 19.50
C PHE A 294 -4.63 -4.47 19.68
N CYS A 295 -5.18 -4.39 20.89
CA CYS A 295 -6.56 -4.82 21.16
C CYS A 295 -7.59 -3.92 20.47
N ALA A 296 -7.39 -2.60 20.51
CA ALA A 296 -8.28 -1.64 19.87
C ALA A 296 -8.31 -1.81 18.34
N SER A 297 -7.14 -1.94 17.71
CA SER A 297 -7.01 -2.18 16.26
C SER A 297 -7.76 -3.43 15.83
N ILE A 298 -7.62 -4.54 16.55
CA ILE A 298 -8.35 -5.78 16.24
C ILE A 298 -9.85 -5.64 16.48
N THR A 299 -10.25 -4.93 17.54
CA THR A 299 -11.67 -4.67 17.82
C THR A 299 -12.33 -3.89 16.68
N TYR A 300 -11.62 -2.88 16.19
CA TYR A 300 -12.04 -2.04 15.07
C TYR A 300 -12.15 -2.85 13.77
N GLU A 301 -11.13 -3.63 13.42
CA GLU A 301 -11.14 -4.49 12.23
C GLU A 301 -12.26 -5.54 12.25
N LEU A 302 -12.60 -6.05 13.44
CA LEU A 302 -13.70 -7.00 13.62
C LEU A 302 -15.08 -6.32 13.71
N ASN A 303 -15.15 -4.99 13.57
CA ASN A 303 -16.36 -4.18 13.69
C ASN A 303 -17.13 -4.46 15.01
N LEU A 304 -16.39 -4.62 16.11
CA LEU A 304 -16.94 -4.80 17.44
C LEU A 304 -16.93 -3.48 18.21
N PRO A 305 -17.84 -3.27 19.18
CA PRO A 305 -17.79 -2.12 20.07
C PRO A 305 -16.46 -2.04 20.84
N ASP A 306 -15.90 -0.84 20.99
CA ASP A 306 -14.74 -0.67 21.86
C ASP A 306 -15.16 -0.88 23.33
N LYS A 307 -14.47 -1.79 24.02
CA LYS A 307 -14.65 -2.07 25.46
C LYS A 307 -13.33 -2.05 26.22
N LEU A 308 -12.29 -1.43 25.67
CA LEU A 308 -10.98 -1.42 26.27
C LEU A 308 -11.02 -0.86 27.70
N ASP A 309 -11.70 0.26 27.93
CA ASP A 309 -11.88 0.87 29.26
C ASP A 309 -12.52 -0.04 30.31
N GLU A 310 -13.38 -0.97 29.89
CA GLU A 310 -14.01 -1.93 30.81
C GLU A 310 -13.03 -3.03 31.21
N TYR A 311 -12.33 -3.59 30.23
CA TYR A 311 -11.50 -4.78 30.40
C TYR A 311 -10.04 -4.48 30.78
N TRP A 312 -9.59 -3.23 30.63
CA TRP A 312 -8.23 -2.80 30.99
C TRP A 312 -8.08 -2.28 32.43
N LYS A 313 -9.15 -2.35 33.23
CA LYS A 313 -9.16 -1.98 34.65
C LYS A 313 -8.45 -3.01 35.55
N GLY A 314 -8.08 -2.56 36.75
CA GLY A 314 -7.53 -3.41 37.82
C GLY A 314 -6.01 -3.64 37.77
N VAL A 315 -5.55 -4.49 38.69
CA VAL A 315 -4.12 -4.69 39.04
C VAL A 315 -3.39 -5.75 38.20
N LEU A 316 -4.06 -6.37 37.22
CA LEU A 316 -3.43 -7.37 36.36
C LEU A 316 -2.36 -6.72 35.47
N GLY A 317 -1.27 -7.44 35.20
CA GLY A 317 -0.28 -7.02 34.21
C GLY A 317 -0.86 -6.99 32.78
N SER A 318 -0.29 -6.15 31.92
CA SER A 318 -0.78 -5.86 30.55
C SER A 318 -0.98 -7.12 29.69
N LYS A 319 -0.09 -8.11 29.80
CA LYS A 319 -0.24 -9.41 29.11
C LYS A 319 -1.51 -10.16 29.52
N ASN A 320 -1.84 -10.15 30.81
CA ASN A 320 -3.04 -10.79 31.33
C ASN A 320 -4.30 -10.01 30.96
N LYS A 321 -4.24 -8.66 30.96
CA LYS A 321 -5.33 -7.81 30.48
C LYS A 321 -5.63 -8.08 29.00
N CYS A 322 -4.61 -8.08 28.15
CA CYS A 322 -4.72 -8.44 26.73
C CYS A 322 -5.31 -9.85 26.54
N THR A 323 -4.77 -10.85 27.23
CA THR A 323 -5.30 -12.22 27.18
C THR A 323 -6.78 -12.30 27.58
N ASN A 324 -7.17 -11.58 28.65
CA ASN A 324 -8.55 -11.55 29.11
C ASN A 324 -9.47 -10.82 28.13
N TYR A 325 -8.99 -9.78 27.45
CA TYR A 325 -9.74 -9.08 26.42
C TYR A 325 -10.13 -10.03 25.28
N PHE A 326 -9.17 -10.83 24.79
CA PHE A 326 -9.45 -11.87 23.80
C PHE A 326 -10.39 -12.95 24.35
N GLN A 327 -10.05 -13.52 25.50
CA GLN A 327 -10.73 -14.69 26.03
C GLN A 327 -12.16 -14.42 26.53
N ARG A 328 -12.43 -13.21 27.04
CA ARG A 328 -13.71 -12.85 27.69
C ARG A 328 -14.56 -11.91 26.87
N TYR A 329 -13.99 -11.24 25.86
CA TYR A 329 -14.73 -10.32 25.00
C TYR A 329 -14.66 -10.72 23.52
N LEU A 330 -13.49 -10.59 22.87
CA LEU A 330 -13.42 -10.74 21.41
C LEU A 330 -13.86 -12.12 20.93
N LEU A 331 -13.27 -13.20 21.47
CA LEU A 331 -13.56 -14.56 21.01
C LEU A 331 -14.98 -15.03 21.37
N PRO A 332 -15.55 -14.71 22.57
CA PRO A 332 -16.94 -15.04 22.87
C PRO A 332 -17.97 -14.19 22.12
N ALA A 333 -17.64 -12.97 21.71
CA ALA A 333 -18.56 -12.09 20.99
C ALA A 333 -18.78 -12.51 19.53
N ILE A 334 -17.91 -13.37 18.99
CA ILE A 334 -17.92 -13.81 17.60
C ILE A 334 -18.28 -15.30 17.54
N ASN A 335 -19.33 -15.64 16.80
CA ASN A 335 -19.80 -17.02 16.67
C ASN A 335 -18.90 -17.90 15.78
N ASN A 336 -18.05 -17.28 14.97
CA ASN A 336 -17.16 -17.93 14.00
C ASN A 336 -15.69 -17.79 14.43
N PRO A 337 -14.77 -18.64 13.94
CA PRO A 337 -13.34 -18.46 14.18
C PRO A 337 -12.83 -17.10 13.68
N VAL A 338 -11.82 -16.58 14.36
CA VAL A 338 -11.16 -15.31 14.08
C VAL A 338 -9.77 -15.56 13.53
N ALA A 339 -9.47 -15.07 12.33
CA ALA A 339 -8.15 -15.12 11.72
C ALA A 339 -7.46 -13.75 11.75
N LEU A 340 -6.40 -13.64 12.54
CA LEU A 340 -5.59 -12.43 12.63
C LEU A 340 -4.41 -12.51 11.66
N GLY A 341 -4.27 -11.50 10.81
CA GLY A 341 -3.04 -11.29 10.03
C GLY A 341 -2.20 -10.22 10.69
N LEU A 342 -0.97 -10.55 11.06
CA LEU A 342 -0.03 -9.63 11.70
C LEU A 342 1.07 -9.29 10.69
N ASP A 343 1.01 -8.10 10.11
CA ASP A 343 1.92 -7.65 9.05
C ASP A 343 2.97 -6.65 9.54
N GLU A 344 4.16 -6.68 8.91
CA GLU A 344 5.30 -5.84 9.29
C GLU A 344 5.62 -5.89 10.80
N VAL A 345 5.50 -7.07 11.43
CA VAL A 345 5.85 -7.24 12.86
C VAL A 345 7.34 -6.96 13.15
N ASP A 346 8.14 -6.78 12.10
CA ASP A 346 9.50 -6.27 12.14
C ASP A 346 9.63 -4.97 12.93
N GLU A 347 8.61 -4.11 12.88
CA GLU A 347 8.59 -2.86 13.66
C GLU A 347 8.65 -3.15 15.17
N VAL A 348 7.99 -4.21 15.64
CA VAL A 348 8.00 -4.59 17.06
C VAL A 348 9.39 -5.05 17.50
N PHE A 349 10.18 -5.66 16.60
CA PHE A 349 11.55 -6.07 16.93
C PHE A 349 12.40 -4.87 17.36
N LYS A 350 12.23 -3.69 16.75
CA LYS A 350 12.98 -2.47 17.16
C LYS A 350 12.81 -2.11 18.64
N HIS A 351 11.84 -2.72 19.34
CA HIS A 351 11.56 -2.56 20.76
C HIS A 351 11.71 -3.89 21.53
N PRO A 352 12.95 -4.32 21.91
CA PRO A 352 13.21 -5.68 22.42
C PRO A 352 12.37 -6.11 23.63
N LYS A 353 12.06 -5.18 24.54
CA LYS A 353 11.20 -5.46 25.71
C LYS A 353 9.77 -5.80 25.29
N ILE A 354 9.21 -5.02 24.36
CA ILE A 354 7.86 -5.25 23.82
C ILE A 354 7.86 -6.54 23.01
N ALA A 355 8.86 -6.74 22.14
CA ALA A 355 9.00 -7.94 21.33
C ALA A 355 8.98 -9.22 22.18
N ALA A 356 9.82 -9.29 23.23
CA ALA A 356 9.90 -10.46 24.09
C ALA A 356 8.54 -10.83 24.71
N ASP A 357 7.83 -9.83 25.23
CA ASP A 357 6.55 -10.02 25.91
C ASP A 357 5.38 -10.28 24.94
N PHE A 358 5.32 -9.55 23.82
CA PHE A 358 4.26 -9.68 22.81
C PHE A 358 4.37 -11.01 22.05
N PHE A 359 5.55 -11.37 21.56
CA PHE A 359 5.71 -12.63 20.85
C PHE A 359 5.54 -13.84 21.80
N GLY A 360 5.97 -13.71 23.06
CA GLY A 360 5.66 -14.67 24.12
C GLY A 360 4.15 -14.84 24.35
N LEU A 361 3.39 -13.76 24.27
CA LEU A 361 1.92 -13.77 24.37
C LEU A 361 1.27 -14.53 23.20
N LEU A 362 1.65 -14.24 21.96
CA LEU A 362 1.14 -14.95 20.78
C LEU A 362 1.42 -16.45 20.83
N ARG A 363 2.64 -16.82 21.25
CA ARG A 363 3.01 -18.23 21.46
C ARG A 363 2.12 -18.88 22.52
N ALA A 364 1.89 -18.20 23.65
CA ALA A 364 1.06 -18.72 24.73
C ALA A 364 -0.38 -18.97 24.25
N TRP A 365 -0.95 -18.08 23.46
CA TRP A 365 -2.30 -18.27 22.87
C TRP A 365 -2.36 -19.47 21.93
N HIS A 366 -1.36 -19.63 21.06
CA HIS A 366 -1.25 -20.82 20.21
C HIS A 366 -1.17 -22.12 21.03
N GLU A 367 -0.36 -22.15 22.09
CA GLU A 367 -0.25 -23.34 22.94
C GLU A 367 -1.54 -23.64 23.72
N ARG A 368 -2.25 -22.61 24.18
CA ARG A 368 -3.57 -22.77 24.82
C ARG A 368 -4.60 -23.38 23.88
N SER A 369 -4.56 -23.05 22.59
CA SER A 369 -5.50 -23.61 21.61
C SER A 369 -5.48 -25.14 21.53
N LYS A 370 -4.40 -25.80 21.95
CA LYS A 370 -4.32 -27.28 21.99
C LYS A 370 -5.31 -27.87 23.00
N ASN A 371 -5.57 -27.17 24.11
CA ASN A 371 -6.32 -27.70 25.26
C ASN A 371 -7.62 -26.92 25.54
N GLU A 372 -7.66 -25.62 25.24
CA GLU A 372 -8.78 -24.73 25.56
C GLU A 372 -9.63 -24.44 24.30
N THR A 373 -10.93 -24.77 24.38
CA THR A 373 -11.86 -24.64 23.25
C THR A 373 -12.01 -23.22 22.74
N ILE A 374 -11.99 -22.21 23.61
CA ILE A 374 -12.08 -20.81 23.20
C ILE A 374 -10.90 -20.38 22.33
N TRP A 375 -9.68 -20.83 22.66
CA TRP A 375 -8.47 -20.51 21.91
C TRP A 375 -8.37 -21.29 20.61
N LYS A 376 -9.11 -22.41 20.46
CA LYS A 376 -9.30 -23.07 19.17
C LYS A 376 -10.07 -22.21 18.17
N ASN A 377 -10.68 -21.10 18.57
CA ASN A 377 -11.34 -20.17 17.65
C ASN A 377 -10.39 -19.07 17.14
N LEU A 378 -9.15 -18.98 17.63
CA LEU A 378 -8.17 -18.02 17.11
C LEU A 378 -7.28 -18.68 16.04
N ARG A 379 -7.01 -17.96 14.94
CA ARG A 379 -5.97 -18.28 13.95
C ARG A 379 -5.01 -17.11 13.86
N LEU A 380 -3.73 -17.40 13.68
CA LEU A 380 -2.67 -16.42 13.58
C LEU A 380 -1.90 -16.62 12.27
N VAL A 381 -1.77 -15.55 11.48
CA VAL A 381 -0.86 -15.47 10.34
C VAL A 381 0.13 -14.37 10.64
N ILE A 382 1.40 -14.73 10.89
CA ILE A 382 2.45 -13.78 11.24
C ILE A 382 3.36 -13.58 10.03
N VAL A 383 3.46 -12.36 9.55
CA VAL A 383 4.36 -11.96 8.47
C VAL A 383 5.54 -11.21 9.06
N HIS A 384 6.75 -11.67 8.76
CA HIS A 384 7.96 -10.95 9.16
C HIS A 384 9.05 -11.05 8.10
N SER A 385 9.91 -10.04 8.08
CA SER A 385 11.15 -10.04 7.32
C SER A 385 12.25 -10.72 8.12
N LYS A 386 13.32 -11.15 7.45
CA LYS A 386 14.47 -11.75 8.15
C LYS A 386 15.52 -10.70 8.55
N GLU A 387 15.31 -9.42 8.19
CA GLU A 387 16.32 -8.36 8.24
C GLU A 387 16.73 -7.96 9.66
N VAL A 388 15.78 -7.98 10.61
CA VAL A 388 16.01 -7.57 12.00
C VAL A 388 16.10 -8.83 12.88
N TYR A 389 17.30 -9.36 13.07
CA TYR A 389 17.50 -10.51 13.95
C TYR A 389 17.50 -10.07 15.41
N ILE A 390 16.50 -10.50 16.18
CA ILE A 390 16.49 -10.37 17.63
C ILE A 390 16.44 -11.77 18.25
N PRO A 391 17.42 -12.11 19.10
CA PRO A 391 17.39 -13.37 19.82
C PRO A 391 16.25 -13.33 20.84
N LEU A 392 15.09 -13.87 20.45
CA LEU A 392 14.03 -14.22 21.39
C LEU A 392 14.40 -15.53 22.09
N ASN A 393 14.01 -15.66 23.36
CA ASN A 393 14.14 -16.94 24.05
C ASN A 393 13.41 -18.03 23.25
N ILE A 394 14.08 -19.14 22.96
CA ILE A 394 13.55 -20.24 22.13
C ILE A 394 12.18 -20.72 22.63
N ASN A 395 11.97 -20.71 23.95
CA ASN A 395 10.74 -21.15 24.60
C ASN A 395 9.62 -20.09 24.60
N GLN A 396 9.93 -18.85 24.23
CA GLN A 396 8.98 -17.73 24.14
C GLN A 396 8.68 -17.34 22.69
N SER A 397 9.51 -17.77 21.74
CA SER A 397 9.36 -17.40 20.33
C SER A 397 8.19 -18.14 19.66
N PRO A 398 7.20 -17.44 19.07
CA PRO A 398 6.20 -18.03 18.21
C PRO A 398 6.84 -18.49 16.89
N PHE A 399 8.04 -17.99 16.55
CA PHE A 399 8.76 -18.31 15.31
C PHE A 399 9.38 -19.71 15.27
N ASN A 400 9.15 -20.53 16.30
CA ASN A 400 9.60 -21.93 16.37
C ASN A 400 8.42 -22.93 16.45
N VAL A 401 7.18 -22.48 16.31
CA VAL A 401 5.96 -23.31 16.35
C VAL A 401 5.03 -22.99 15.18
N GLY A 402 4.01 -23.81 14.93
CA GLY A 402 3.12 -23.63 13.78
C GLY A 402 3.81 -23.90 12.43
N LEU A 403 3.11 -23.60 11.33
CA LEU A 403 3.55 -23.85 9.96
C LEU A 403 4.54 -22.77 9.48
N PRO A 404 5.82 -23.09 9.21
CA PRO A 404 6.75 -22.15 8.60
C PRO A 404 6.58 -22.10 7.08
N ILE A 405 6.40 -20.90 6.53
CA ILE A 405 6.33 -20.62 5.10
C ILE A 405 7.47 -19.69 4.73
N GLU A 406 8.38 -20.15 3.87
CA GLU A 406 9.46 -19.34 3.32
C GLU A 406 9.16 -18.99 1.86
N LEU A 407 9.03 -17.69 1.54
CA LEU A 407 8.85 -17.31 0.13
C LEU A 407 10.18 -17.34 -0.60
N LEU A 408 10.23 -18.18 -1.62
CA LEU A 408 11.35 -18.29 -2.54
C LEU A 408 11.18 -17.37 -3.75
N ASP A 409 12.28 -17.18 -4.45
CA ASP A 409 12.32 -16.52 -5.75
C ASP A 409 11.43 -17.25 -6.76
N LEU A 410 10.89 -16.49 -7.71
CA LEU A 410 10.14 -17.04 -8.83
C LEU A 410 11.08 -17.88 -9.72
N ASN A 411 10.60 -19.04 -10.14
CA ASN A 411 11.28 -19.87 -11.12
C ASN A 411 10.99 -19.38 -12.56
N GLN A 412 11.70 -19.96 -13.54
CA GLN A 412 11.56 -19.60 -14.95
C GLN A 412 10.12 -19.72 -15.46
N THR A 413 9.40 -20.78 -15.09
CA THR A 413 7.99 -21.00 -15.48
C THR A 413 7.07 -19.89 -14.95
N GLN A 414 7.29 -19.43 -13.72
CA GLN A 414 6.52 -18.36 -13.10
C GLN A 414 6.83 -17.00 -13.71
N ILE A 415 8.08 -16.76 -14.10
CA ILE A 415 8.46 -15.53 -14.81
C ILE A 415 7.90 -15.54 -16.22
N GLN A 416 7.90 -16.70 -16.90
CA GLN A 416 7.25 -16.88 -18.20
C GLN A 416 5.76 -16.58 -18.14
N ASP A 417 5.06 -17.03 -17.09
CA ASP A 417 3.66 -16.69 -16.83
C ASP A 417 3.48 -15.18 -16.62
N LEU A 418 4.35 -14.54 -15.82
CA LEU A 418 4.34 -13.08 -15.68
C LEU A 418 4.56 -12.35 -17.00
N VAL A 419 5.52 -12.76 -17.82
CA VAL A 419 5.77 -12.17 -19.15
C VAL A 419 4.50 -12.18 -20.00
N GLN A 420 3.79 -13.33 -20.04
CA GLN A 420 2.53 -13.46 -20.76
C GLN A 420 1.43 -12.55 -20.17
N ARG A 421 1.32 -12.49 -18.85
CA ARG A 421 0.37 -11.61 -18.15
C ARG A 421 0.64 -10.13 -18.43
N HIS A 422 1.87 -9.74 -18.78
CA HIS A 422 2.20 -8.37 -19.21
C HIS A 422 2.01 -8.14 -20.72
N GLY A 423 1.50 -9.12 -21.46
CA GLY A 423 1.29 -9.01 -22.91
C GLY A 423 2.59 -9.07 -23.73
N LEU A 424 3.68 -9.57 -23.15
CA LEU A 424 4.97 -9.72 -23.80
C LEU A 424 5.12 -11.13 -24.40
N ASN A 425 5.75 -11.22 -25.57
CA ASN A 425 6.06 -12.49 -26.24
C ASN A 425 7.58 -12.70 -26.30
N TRP A 426 8.19 -12.96 -25.15
CA TRP A 426 9.64 -13.16 -25.06
C TRP A 426 10.02 -14.63 -25.28
N PRO A 427 11.14 -14.92 -25.97
CA PRO A 427 11.75 -16.24 -25.97
C PRO A 427 12.43 -16.54 -24.63
N ASP A 428 12.67 -17.82 -24.34
CA ASP A 428 13.34 -18.28 -23.11
C ASP A 428 14.67 -17.56 -22.85
N SER A 429 15.43 -17.22 -23.91
CA SER A 429 16.70 -16.51 -23.78
C SER A 429 16.56 -15.12 -23.14
N GLN A 430 15.49 -14.37 -23.43
CA GLN A 430 15.25 -13.06 -22.82
C GLN A 430 14.80 -13.20 -21.36
N ILE A 431 14.12 -14.30 -21.02
CA ILE A 431 13.74 -14.62 -19.64
C ILE A 431 14.99 -14.98 -18.84
N GLU A 432 15.88 -15.80 -19.40
CA GLU A 432 17.19 -16.13 -18.81
C GLU A 432 18.07 -14.89 -18.61
N GLU A 433 18.07 -13.96 -19.55
CA GLU A 433 18.75 -12.67 -19.42
C GLU A 433 18.18 -11.83 -18.25
N LEU A 434 16.85 -11.73 -18.13
CA LEU A 434 16.22 -11.03 -17.01
C LEU A 434 16.50 -11.73 -15.68
N MET A 435 16.40 -13.07 -15.63
CA MET A 435 16.71 -13.87 -14.44
C MET A 435 18.18 -13.75 -14.03
N THR A 436 19.09 -13.61 -14.98
CA THR A 436 20.51 -13.37 -14.67
C THR A 436 20.67 -12.00 -14.01
N LEU A 437 19.98 -10.99 -14.53
CA LEU A 437 20.03 -9.62 -14.00
C LEU A 437 19.42 -9.51 -12.60
N VAL A 438 18.16 -9.93 -12.41
CA VAL A 438 17.41 -9.67 -11.16
C VAL A 438 17.09 -10.92 -10.34
N GLY A 439 17.50 -12.10 -10.80
CA GLY A 439 17.07 -13.37 -10.21
C GLY A 439 15.59 -13.63 -10.46
N GLY A 440 14.94 -14.29 -9.51
CA GLY A 440 13.49 -14.45 -9.48
C GLY A 440 12.79 -13.52 -8.50
N HIS A 441 13.40 -12.38 -8.15
CA HIS A 441 12.83 -11.47 -7.16
C HIS A 441 11.49 -10.90 -7.69
N PRO A 442 10.33 -11.17 -7.06
CA PRO A 442 9.01 -10.84 -7.62
C PRO A 442 8.83 -9.36 -7.96
N TYR A 443 9.20 -8.46 -7.05
CA TYR A 443 9.13 -7.01 -7.28
C TYR A 443 10.04 -6.54 -8.42
N LEU A 444 11.32 -6.93 -8.44
CA LEU A 444 12.25 -6.51 -9.50
C LEU A 444 11.83 -7.03 -10.88
N VAL A 445 11.38 -8.29 -10.96
CA VAL A 445 10.81 -8.88 -12.19
C VAL A 445 9.59 -8.06 -12.63
N ARG A 446 8.68 -7.76 -11.72
CA ARG A 446 7.46 -6.99 -12.01
C ARG A 446 7.78 -5.56 -12.49
N VAL A 447 8.75 -4.89 -11.89
CA VAL A 447 9.24 -3.56 -12.32
C VAL A 447 9.80 -3.63 -13.74
N ALA A 448 10.68 -4.59 -14.05
CA ALA A 448 11.19 -4.78 -15.42
C ALA A 448 10.06 -4.96 -16.43
N LEU A 449 9.18 -5.94 -16.17
CA LEU A 449 8.12 -6.31 -17.10
C LEU A 449 7.12 -5.18 -17.28
N TYR A 450 6.78 -4.45 -16.21
CA TYR A 450 5.90 -3.29 -16.28
C TYR A 450 6.48 -2.18 -17.16
N GLU A 451 7.72 -1.78 -16.92
CA GLU A 451 8.37 -0.70 -17.68
C GLU A 451 8.57 -1.06 -19.17
N ILE A 452 8.91 -2.33 -19.45
CA ILE A 452 9.07 -2.80 -20.84
C ILE A 452 7.72 -2.96 -21.54
N ALA A 453 6.70 -3.51 -20.87
CA ALA A 453 5.36 -3.66 -21.45
C ALA A 453 4.67 -2.31 -21.71
N ARG A 454 5.02 -1.26 -20.96
CA ARG A 454 4.59 0.12 -21.22
C ARG A 454 5.35 0.80 -22.35
N GLY A 455 6.36 0.14 -22.94
CA GLY A 455 7.19 0.70 -24.00
C GLY A 455 8.14 1.82 -23.54
N ARG A 456 8.36 1.97 -22.23
CA ARG A 456 9.24 3.01 -21.65
C ARG A 456 10.72 2.65 -21.78
N MET A 457 11.03 1.35 -21.81
CA MET A 457 12.40 0.86 -21.98
C MET A 457 12.44 -0.50 -22.68
N THR A 458 13.63 -0.90 -23.13
CA THR A 458 13.91 -2.24 -23.66
C THR A 458 14.72 -3.05 -22.65
N LEU A 459 14.72 -4.38 -22.77
CA LEU A 459 15.56 -5.26 -21.93
C LEU A 459 17.06 -4.88 -22.03
N GLY A 460 17.53 -4.57 -23.24
CA GLY A 460 18.92 -4.13 -23.46
C GLY A 460 19.24 -2.77 -22.84
N ASN A 461 18.27 -1.84 -22.75
CA ASN A 461 18.45 -0.60 -22.02
C ASN A 461 18.44 -0.84 -20.51
N LEU A 462 17.50 -1.66 -20.03
CA LEU A 462 17.39 -2.06 -18.62
C LEU A 462 18.73 -2.63 -18.13
N GLN A 463 19.35 -3.56 -18.86
CA GLN A 463 20.65 -4.13 -18.48
C GLN A 463 21.77 -3.08 -18.30
N LYS A 464 21.71 -1.95 -19.01
CA LYS A 464 22.72 -0.88 -18.90
C LYS A 464 22.51 0.02 -17.68
N ILE A 465 21.25 0.36 -17.39
CA ILE A 465 20.90 1.35 -16.36
C ILE A 465 20.40 0.73 -15.06
N ALA A 466 20.05 -0.56 -15.02
CA ALA A 466 19.40 -1.19 -13.88
C ALA A 466 20.15 -1.00 -12.55
N ALA A 467 21.48 -1.05 -12.60
CA ALA A 467 22.37 -0.87 -11.45
C ALA A 467 22.86 0.58 -11.28
N THR A 468 22.08 1.59 -11.70
CA THR A 468 22.42 3.02 -11.53
C THR A 468 21.29 3.77 -10.82
N GLU A 469 21.56 5.00 -10.40
CA GLU A 469 20.54 5.89 -9.82
C GLU A 469 19.49 6.35 -10.86
N GLU A 470 19.76 6.20 -12.15
CA GLU A 470 18.81 6.44 -13.25
C GLU A 470 17.89 5.22 -13.48
N GLY A 471 18.34 4.03 -13.09
CA GLY A 471 17.62 2.78 -13.32
C GLY A 471 16.32 2.67 -12.52
N PRO A 472 15.40 1.80 -12.95
CA PRO A 472 14.09 1.62 -12.30
C PRO A 472 14.17 0.95 -10.92
N TYR A 473 15.36 0.54 -10.48
CA TYR A 473 15.59 -0.10 -9.19
C TYR A 473 16.29 0.80 -8.16
N SER A 474 16.52 2.08 -8.49
CA SER A 474 17.30 3.01 -7.66
C SER A 474 16.82 3.07 -6.20
N ASP A 475 15.52 3.23 -5.96
CA ASP A 475 14.96 3.26 -4.60
C ASP A 475 15.15 1.97 -3.81
N HIS A 476 15.02 0.82 -4.48
CA HIS A 476 15.26 -0.49 -3.87
C HIS A 476 16.74 -0.65 -3.47
N LEU A 477 17.65 -0.29 -4.39
CA LEU A 477 19.08 -0.41 -4.20
C LEU A 477 19.61 0.57 -3.13
N ARG A 478 19.15 1.83 -3.18
CA ARG A 478 19.49 2.88 -2.21
C ARG A 478 19.06 2.51 -0.79
N ARG A 479 17.89 1.89 -0.63
CA ARG A 479 17.44 1.41 0.68
C ARG A 479 18.36 0.33 1.25
N HIS A 480 18.74 -0.66 0.44
CA HIS A 480 19.71 -1.67 0.86
C HIS A 480 21.07 -1.04 1.19
N TRP A 481 21.50 -0.06 0.40
CA TRP A 481 22.73 0.69 0.67
C TRP A 481 22.71 1.38 2.02
N LEU A 482 21.66 2.13 2.34
CA LEU A 482 21.50 2.81 3.63
C LEU A 482 21.53 1.81 4.80
N ASN A 483 20.81 0.70 4.69
CA ASN A 483 20.80 -0.35 5.73
C ASN A 483 22.18 -0.99 5.93
N LEU A 484 22.95 -1.20 4.84
CA LEU A 484 24.30 -1.75 4.93
C LEU A 484 25.29 -0.78 5.57
N GLN A 485 25.09 0.54 5.42
CA GLN A 485 25.97 1.56 5.98
C GLN A 485 25.88 1.66 7.52
N GLU A 486 24.82 1.14 8.13
CA GLU A 486 24.65 1.13 9.59
C GLU A 486 25.55 0.11 10.30
N ASP A 487 26.07 -0.91 9.60
CA ASP A 487 26.88 -2.00 10.14
C ASP A 487 28.16 -2.18 9.31
N ALA A 488 29.30 -1.74 9.86
CA ALA A 488 30.58 -1.75 9.16
C ALA A 488 31.08 -3.16 8.81
N GLU A 489 30.79 -4.17 9.64
CA GLU A 489 31.17 -5.56 9.39
C GLU A 489 30.31 -6.14 8.25
N LEU A 490 29.01 -5.84 8.27
CA LEU A 490 28.09 -6.25 7.21
C LEU A 490 28.44 -5.59 5.87
N LEU A 491 28.84 -4.32 5.90
CA LEU A 491 29.34 -3.59 4.73
C LEU A 491 30.63 -4.21 4.19
N ALA A 492 31.56 -4.62 5.05
CA ALA A 492 32.78 -5.31 4.63
C ALA A 492 32.47 -6.69 4.04
N ALA A 493 31.54 -7.44 4.64
CA ALA A 493 31.11 -8.72 4.13
C ALA A 493 30.47 -8.59 2.74
N VAL A 494 29.52 -7.67 2.54
CA VAL A 494 28.89 -7.50 1.22
C VAL A 494 29.89 -7.06 0.17
N LYS A 495 30.88 -6.20 0.51
CA LYS A 495 32.00 -5.86 -0.40
C LYS A 495 32.71 -7.11 -0.89
N GLN A 496 33.10 -7.98 0.03
CA GLN A 496 33.83 -9.20 -0.27
C GLN A 496 33.00 -10.13 -1.19
N VAL A 497 31.69 -10.28 -0.94
CA VAL A 497 30.81 -11.10 -1.78
C VAL A 497 30.65 -10.52 -3.19
N MET A 498 30.44 -9.20 -3.30
CA MET A 498 30.12 -8.55 -4.58
C MET A 498 31.34 -8.44 -5.50
N MET A 499 32.56 -8.37 -4.95
CA MET A 499 33.80 -8.36 -5.74
C MET A 499 34.30 -9.76 -6.14
N ALA A 500 33.73 -10.83 -5.56
CA ALA A 500 34.23 -12.18 -5.77
C ALA A 500 33.62 -12.88 -6.99
N ASN A 501 34.48 -13.51 -7.79
CA ASN A 501 34.07 -14.38 -8.91
C ASN A 501 33.74 -15.82 -8.48
N ARG A 502 33.82 -16.12 -7.18
CA ARG A 502 33.53 -17.43 -6.59
C ARG A 502 32.82 -17.25 -5.25
N ALA A 503 32.23 -18.32 -4.73
CA ALA A 503 31.67 -18.32 -3.39
C ALA A 503 32.74 -17.95 -2.34
N VAL A 504 32.35 -17.11 -1.39
CA VAL A 504 33.22 -16.61 -0.31
C VAL A 504 32.64 -16.94 1.05
N ASP A 505 33.52 -17.24 2.00
CA ASP A 505 33.15 -17.29 3.41
C ASP A 505 33.30 -15.88 3.99
N VAL A 506 32.23 -15.36 4.55
CA VAL A 506 32.16 -14.03 5.17
C VAL A 506 31.82 -14.10 6.65
N GLY A 507 31.84 -15.31 7.24
CA GLY A 507 31.34 -15.55 8.59
C GLY A 507 29.85 -15.91 8.60
N THR A 508 29.45 -16.72 9.59
CA THR A 508 28.08 -17.26 9.68
C THR A 508 27.05 -16.16 9.96
N THR A 509 27.39 -15.19 10.82
CA THR A 509 26.49 -14.11 11.23
C THR A 509 26.19 -13.19 10.05
N GLU A 510 27.23 -12.76 9.34
CA GLU A 510 27.17 -11.84 8.21
C GLU A 510 26.49 -12.53 7.02
N ALA A 511 26.86 -13.78 6.73
CA ALA A 511 26.21 -14.57 5.69
C ALA A 511 24.70 -14.71 5.94
N PHE A 512 24.29 -14.94 7.19
CA PHE A 512 22.89 -15.04 7.57
C PHE A 512 22.16 -13.69 7.45
N LYS A 513 22.75 -12.59 7.92
CA LYS A 513 22.19 -11.23 7.77
C LYS A 513 22.02 -10.86 6.29
N LEU A 514 23.06 -11.04 5.47
CA LEU A 514 23.00 -10.76 4.03
C LEU A 514 21.97 -11.62 3.31
N ARG A 515 21.87 -12.91 3.66
CA ARG A 515 20.85 -13.81 3.10
C ARG A 515 19.45 -13.34 3.48
N SER A 516 19.29 -12.84 4.70
CA SER A 516 18.03 -12.37 5.25
C SER A 516 17.56 -11.05 4.64
N MET A 517 18.49 -10.20 4.21
CA MET A 517 18.23 -9.02 3.37
C MET A 517 17.93 -9.37 1.91
N GLY A 518 18.08 -10.64 1.50
CA GLY A 518 17.88 -11.03 0.10
C GLY A 518 19.02 -10.64 -0.83
N LEU A 519 20.21 -10.31 -0.32
CA LEU A 519 21.34 -9.85 -1.15
C LEU A 519 22.22 -11.00 -1.65
N VAL A 520 22.23 -12.14 -0.95
CA VAL A 520 23.08 -13.29 -1.24
C VAL A 520 22.31 -14.61 -1.17
N LYS A 521 22.92 -15.67 -1.73
CA LYS A 521 22.49 -17.07 -1.55
C LYS A 521 23.65 -17.94 -1.11
N PHE A 522 23.34 -18.99 -0.35
CA PHE A 522 24.34 -19.96 0.12
C PHE A 522 24.74 -20.92 -0.98
N GLN A 523 26.03 -21.24 -1.02
CA GLN A 523 26.63 -22.32 -1.78
C GLN A 523 27.52 -23.12 -0.81
N GLY A 524 26.96 -24.18 -0.21
CA GLY A 524 27.56 -24.81 0.96
C GLY A 524 27.58 -23.84 2.15
N ASN A 525 28.73 -23.69 2.80
CA ASN A 525 28.94 -22.72 3.89
C ASN A 525 29.37 -21.33 3.40
N GLN A 526 29.56 -21.16 2.10
CA GLN A 526 29.96 -19.90 1.47
C GLN A 526 28.74 -19.20 0.87
N VAL A 527 28.89 -17.94 0.49
CA VAL A 527 27.84 -17.13 -0.15
C VAL A 527 28.29 -16.56 -1.48
N VAL A 528 27.32 -16.37 -2.37
CA VAL A 528 27.45 -15.67 -3.66
C VAL A 528 26.37 -14.60 -3.78
N PRO A 529 26.55 -13.56 -4.61
CA PRO A 529 25.49 -12.59 -4.90
C PRO A 529 24.20 -13.29 -5.35
N LEU A 530 23.04 -12.78 -4.94
CA LEU A 530 21.76 -13.37 -5.34
C LEU A 530 21.56 -13.26 -6.86
N CYS A 531 21.84 -12.08 -7.42
CA CYS A 531 21.70 -11.74 -8.82
C CYS A 531 22.76 -10.71 -9.27
N GLU A 532 22.88 -10.52 -10.57
CA GLU A 532 23.89 -9.63 -11.17
C GLU A 532 23.62 -8.15 -10.87
N LEU A 533 22.36 -7.74 -10.70
CA LEU A 533 21.97 -6.38 -10.32
C LEU A 533 22.71 -5.92 -9.06
N TYR A 534 22.67 -6.75 -8.01
CA TYR A 534 23.34 -6.44 -6.74
C TYR A 534 24.85 -6.43 -6.90
N ARG A 535 25.41 -7.38 -7.65
CA ARG A 535 26.85 -7.40 -7.95
C ARG A 535 27.30 -6.10 -8.60
N GLN A 536 26.58 -5.62 -9.60
CA GLN A 536 26.93 -4.41 -10.33
C GLN A 536 26.78 -3.15 -9.48
N TYR A 537 25.64 -2.98 -8.78
CA TYR A 537 25.37 -1.78 -8.01
C TYR A 537 26.33 -1.65 -6.83
N PHE A 538 26.38 -2.68 -5.98
CA PHE A 538 27.25 -2.65 -4.80
C PHE A 538 28.72 -2.73 -5.20
N GLY A 539 29.09 -3.48 -6.24
CA GLY A 539 30.47 -3.51 -6.74
C GLY A 539 31.01 -2.13 -7.16
N ARG A 540 30.17 -1.28 -7.78
CA ARG A 540 30.55 0.09 -8.18
C ARG A 540 30.61 1.06 -7.00
N SER A 541 29.57 1.08 -6.17
CA SER A 541 29.48 1.98 -5.01
C SER A 541 30.55 1.71 -3.95
N LEU A 542 31.25 0.58 -4.04
CA LEU A 542 32.24 0.12 -3.07
C LEU A 542 33.69 0.16 -3.58
N GLY A 543 33.91 0.48 -4.86
CA GLY A 543 35.23 0.64 -5.47
C GLY A 543 35.81 2.06 -5.38
N ASN A 544 35.05 3.01 -4.83
CA ASN A 544 35.48 4.38 -4.55
C ASN A 544 35.83 4.56 -3.07
#